data_AF-A0A8K9V2N6-F1
#
_entry.id   AF-A0A8K9V2N6-F1
#
_cell.length_a   1.000
_cell.length_b   1.000
_cell.length_c   1.000
_cell.angle_alpha   90.00
_cell.angle_beta   90.00
_cell.angle_gamma   90.00
#
_symmetry.space_group_name_H-M   'P 1'
#
loop_
_entity.id
_entity.type
_entity.pdbx_description
1 polymer ?
#
loop_
_entity_poly.entity_id
_entity_poly.type
_entity_poly.pdbx_seq_one_letter_code
_entity_poly.pdbx_strand_id
1 'polypeptide(L)'
;MNCRDLQLRWETLSIGQQSVVYSLDPCSAYISLNEPWRNTEYHVNHSSGSVPLCDSRVSGEWYRFTGMAGDAMPTFCIEENHCGTHAPIWLNGSHPQPQDGIMTLPVCASFNSNCCQWNASVDVKACTGGYYVYRLPRPSVCFHVYCGHFYDICDEVECSGPQCPESDCRCAAGTTLGPDRQTCLDVNECEQGNGGCKEVCVNTKGSRQCECGPGRVLEEDGRNCKEIAGCYNNNGGCSHGCSVLQDSYHCHCPRGLELGDDKRTCQVPVQCSSSSIKVSVLRDLVGGLELSLSNSSCRGVSNGTHINLSFSLKTCGTVVEVTDDKIVGTNLVTGLPKSSPGPWSGSNRDMIVRTSKLLLPVTCEFPRHYEVSDGYQASLRSSALELAGHSQGLFPFSLELFKSAEFSEPYRAPPQLRLHDSLFFGVEPREKVEGLSALVESCFATPSAKADQALKYYLIKDGCISDEMVRQYSAKDQLSKHYQVPVFKFVGKDNKEVFLHCRVLVCGAGDSRCSQGCRGRLRRELWRTEEEQEDWDQHHVLSGGPIRILPD
;
A
#
# COMPACT_ATOMS: atom_id res chain seq x y z
N MET A 1 -31.83 11.65 35.95
CA MET A 1 -33.11 11.19 35.38
C MET A 1 -32.78 10.34 34.15
N ASN A 2 -33.33 9.12 34.09
CA ASN A 2 -33.10 8.12 33.04
C ASN A 2 -33.67 8.56 31.69
N CYS A 3 -32.93 8.35 30.59
CA CYS A 3 -33.51 8.26 29.25
C CYS A 3 -33.76 6.78 28.93
N ARG A 4 -34.99 6.33 29.19
CA ARG A 4 -35.60 5.14 28.57
C ARG A 4 -36.62 5.64 27.55
N ASP A 5 -36.71 4.88 26.45
CA ASP A 5 -37.79 4.87 25.46
C ASP A 5 -37.88 6.04 24.46
N LEU A 6 -37.31 5.82 23.27
CA LEU A 6 -37.90 6.26 22.00
C LEU A 6 -37.61 5.20 20.94
N GLN A 7 -38.48 4.19 20.90
CA GLN A 7 -38.55 3.16 19.89
C GLN A 7 -39.31 3.74 18.68
N LEU A 8 -38.59 4.24 17.68
CA LEU A 8 -39.20 4.63 16.40
C LEU A 8 -39.60 3.36 15.64
N ARG A 9 -40.91 3.07 15.67
CA ARG A 9 -41.58 2.03 14.89
C ARG A 9 -41.52 2.38 13.40
N TRP A 10 -41.23 1.36 12.60
CA TRP A 10 -41.41 1.39 11.15
C TRP A 10 -42.89 1.08 10.86
N GLU A 11 -43.68 2.09 10.50
CA GLU A 11 -44.98 1.88 9.86
C GLU A 11 -44.81 1.99 8.35
N THR A 12 -44.94 0.85 7.67
CA THR A 12 -44.99 0.75 6.22
C THR A 12 -46.36 1.21 5.71
N LEU A 13 -46.44 2.47 5.28
CA LEU A 13 -47.53 2.93 4.41
C LEU A 13 -47.14 2.66 2.96
N SER A 14 -47.84 1.71 2.35
CA SER A 14 -47.67 1.31 0.96
C SER A 14 -48.51 2.23 0.06
N ILE A 15 -47.89 3.24 -0.55
CA ILE A 15 -48.36 3.87 -1.79
C ILE A 15 -47.12 4.07 -2.67
N GLY A 16 -47.16 3.48 -3.87
CA GLY A 16 -45.99 3.31 -4.72
C GLY A 16 -45.39 4.62 -5.24
N GLN A 17 -44.09 4.79 -5.02
CA GLN A 17 -43.12 5.36 -5.96
C GLN A 17 -41.70 5.16 -5.39
N GLN A 18 -40.74 4.86 -6.27
CA GLN A 18 -39.31 4.64 -6.08
C GLN A 18 -38.73 4.92 -4.67
N SER A 19 -38.15 3.89 -4.05
CA SER A 19 -37.31 4.01 -2.87
C SER A 19 -36.02 4.76 -3.19
N VAL A 20 -36.05 6.08 -3.03
CA VAL A 20 -34.83 6.89 -2.94
C VAL A 20 -34.35 6.81 -1.50
N VAL A 21 -33.19 6.18 -1.28
CA VAL A 21 -32.49 6.26 0.00
C VAL A 21 -32.00 7.70 0.14
N TYR A 22 -32.68 8.51 0.94
CA TYR A 22 -32.17 9.82 1.33
C TYR A 22 -30.99 9.61 2.27
N SER A 23 -29.76 9.68 1.75
CA SER A 23 -28.60 9.91 2.60
C SER A 23 -28.77 11.30 3.23
N LEU A 24 -28.89 11.37 4.55
CA LEU A 24 -28.91 12.64 5.28
C LEU A 24 -27.66 13.46 4.92
N ASP A 25 -27.84 14.75 4.63
CA ASP A 25 -26.72 15.65 4.34
C ASP A 25 -25.82 15.72 5.60
N PRO A 26 -24.52 15.40 5.51
CA PRO A 26 -23.61 15.45 6.66
C PRO A 26 -23.48 16.86 7.27
N CYS A 27 -23.83 17.92 6.53
CA CYS A 27 -23.92 19.27 7.10
C CYS A 27 -25.07 19.42 8.11
N SER A 28 -26.08 18.54 8.06
CA SER A 28 -27.26 18.53 8.95
C SER A 28 -27.21 17.46 10.04
N ALA A 29 -26.37 16.44 9.89
CA ALA A 29 -26.23 15.33 10.82
C ALA A 29 -24.75 14.96 11.01
N TYR A 30 -24.17 15.40 12.12
CA TYR A 30 -22.77 15.15 12.49
C TYR A 30 -22.61 15.03 14.02
N ILE A 31 -21.46 14.50 14.44
CA ILE A 31 -21.05 14.38 15.84
C ILE A 31 -20.10 15.54 16.19
N SER A 32 -20.42 16.30 17.23
CA SER A 32 -19.56 17.40 17.67
C SER A 32 -18.34 16.88 18.42
N LEU A 33 -17.15 17.33 17.98
CA LEU A 33 -15.89 17.23 18.71
C LEU A 33 -15.67 18.58 19.39
N ASN A 34 -15.76 18.61 20.71
CA ASN A 34 -15.72 19.85 21.50
C ASN A 34 -14.75 19.79 22.67
N GLU A 35 -13.99 18.70 22.75
CA GLU A 35 -13.08 18.49 23.85
C GLU A 35 -11.87 19.45 23.74
N PRO A 36 -11.60 20.30 24.75
CA PRO A 36 -10.57 21.34 24.68
C PRO A 36 -9.16 20.82 24.43
N TRP A 37 -8.88 19.59 24.85
CA TRP A 37 -7.57 18.97 24.66
C TRP A 37 -7.23 18.70 23.20
N ARG A 38 -8.20 18.74 22.27
CA ARG A 38 -7.95 18.57 20.83
C ARG A 38 -7.36 19.80 20.16
N ASN A 39 -7.44 20.95 20.84
CA ASN A 39 -6.98 22.19 20.27
C ASN A 39 -5.45 22.16 20.08
N THR A 40 -4.95 22.74 19.00
CA THR A 40 -3.52 22.89 18.76
C THR A 40 -2.76 23.59 19.88
N GLU A 41 -3.39 24.45 20.67
CA GLU A 41 -2.75 25.11 21.82
C GLU A 41 -2.60 24.21 23.05
N TYR A 42 -3.20 23.02 23.04
CA TYR A 42 -3.14 22.09 24.16
C TYR A 42 -1.90 21.18 24.08
N HIS A 43 -0.95 21.39 24.98
CA HIS A 43 0.30 20.62 25.04
C HIS A 43 0.27 19.47 26.05
N VAL A 44 0.92 18.37 25.69
CA VAL A 44 1.20 17.23 26.57
C VAL A 44 2.57 17.41 27.21
N ASN A 45 2.59 17.80 28.50
CA ASN A 45 3.84 17.91 29.25
C ASN A 45 4.21 16.58 29.93
N HIS A 46 5.43 16.10 29.65
CA HIS A 46 5.97 14.89 30.30
C HIS A 46 6.19 15.06 31.81
N SER A 47 6.36 16.29 32.28
CA SER A 47 6.61 16.64 33.68
C SER A 47 5.36 16.58 34.58
N SER A 48 4.16 16.68 33.99
CA SER A 48 2.88 16.76 34.72
C SER A 48 2.17 15.42 34.88
N GLY A 49 2.71 14.32 34.32
CA GLY A 49 2.05 13.00 34.36
C GLY A 49 0.75 12.93 33.54
N SER A 50 0.53 13.89 32.64
CA SER A 50 -0.61 13.92 31.71
C SER A 50 -0.48 12.76 30.71
N VAL A 51 -1.46 11.85 30.73
CA VAL A 51 -1.52 10.71 29.82
C VAL A 51 -1.97 11.21 28.44
N PRO A 52 -1.23 10.93 27.36
CA PRO A 52 -1.64 11.26 26.00
C PRO A 52 -2.98 10.64 25.65
N LEU A 53 -3.83 11.41 24.98
CA LEU A 53 -5.17 11.00 24.59
C LEU A 53 -5.15 10.40 23.18
N CYS A 54 -6.22 9.66 22.86
CA CYS A 54 -6.33 9.01 21.55
C CYS A 54 -7.78 8.92 21.06
N ASP A 55 -7.95 9.08 19.75
CA ASP A 55 -9.26 9.03 19.08
C ASP A 55 -9.78 7.61 18.82
N SER A 56 -9.69 6.77 19.84
CA SER A 56 -10.17 5.39 19.77
C SER A 56 -11.67 5.27 19.51
N ARG A 57 -12.46 6.31 19.77
CA ARG A 57 -13.92 6.33 19.59
C ARG A 57 -14.37 6.85 18.23
N VAL A 58 -13.48 7.50 17.48
CA VAL A 58 -13.74 7.94 16.11
C VAL A 58 -13.80 6.69 15.21
N SER A 59 -14.82 6.57 14.37
CA SER A 59 -15.13 5.31 13.66
C SER A 59 -15.67 5.49 12.24
N GLY A 60 -15.25 6.53 11.52
CA GLY A 60 -15.67 6.76 10.12
C GLY A 60 -17.04 7.43 9.96
N GLU A 61 -17.59 8.00 11.04
CA GLU A 61 -18.79 8.85 11.00
C GLU A 61 -18.44 10.30 10.61
N TRP A 62 -19.45 11.15 10.43
CA TRP A 62 -19.26 12.59 10.20
C TRP A 62 -19.11 13.35 11.51
N TYR A 63 -18.06 14.16 11.61
CA TYR A 63 -17.69 14.95 12.78
C TYR A 63 -17.54 16.44 12.45
N ARG A 64 -17.71 17.29 13.45
CA ARG A 64 -17.46 18.73 13.36
C ARG A 64 -16.70 19.22 14.59
N PHE A 65 -15.63 19.98 14.38
CA PHE A 65 -14.94 20.69 15.46
C PHE A 65 -15.79 21.88 15.92
N THR A 66 -15.99 21.98 17.23
CA THR A 66 -16.85 23.01 17.85
C THR A 66 -16.31 23.39 19.23
N GLY A 67 -16.74 24.54 19.75
CA GLY A 67 -16.38 24.97 21.10
C GLY A 67 -14.87 25.10 21.26
N MET A 68 -14.32 24.65 22.40
CA MET A 68 -12.89 24.81 22.70
C MET A 68 -11.96 23.93 21.85
N ALA A 69 -12.50 22.98 21.08
CA ALA A 69 -11.67 22.16 20.19
C ALA A 69 -11.13 22.98 19.00
N GLY A 70 -11.78 24.09 18.63
CA GLY A 70 -11.46 24.90 17.44
C GLY A 70 -12.59 24.89 16.42
N ASP A 71 -12.38 25.59 15.30
CA ASP A 71 -13.37 25.81 14.24
C ASP A 71 -13.25 24.78 13.11
N ALA A 72 -12.02 24.32 12.85
CA ALA A 72 -11.68 23.40 11.78
C ALA A 72 -10.37 22.66 12.08
N MET A 73 -10.05 21.64 11.28
CA MET A 73 -8.72 21.01 11.33
C MET A 73 -7.65 22.01 10.86
N PRO A 74 -6.44 22.02 11.44
CA PRO A 74 -5.34 22.83 10.91
C PRO A 74 -4.88 22.30 9.55
N THR A 75 -4.57 23.20 8.60
CA THR A 75 -4.01 22.89 7.27
C THR A 75 -2.49 23.01 7.20
N PHE A 76 -1.86 23.24 8.35
CA PHE A 76 -0.42 23.43 8.50
C PHE A 76 0.13 22.43 9.51
N CYS A 77 1.43 22.18 9.43
CA CYS A 77 2.10 21.22 10.31
C CYS A 77 1.96 21.62 11.78
N ILE A 78 1.53 20.67 12.59
CA ILE A 78 1.47 20.78 14.04
C ILE A 78 2.63 19.98 14.65
N GLU A 79 3.39 20.59 15.55
CA GLU A 79 4.49 19.91 16.23
C GLU A 79 4.00 18.77 17.15
N GLU A 80 4.86 17.78 17.39
CA GLU A 80 4.55 16.68 18.31
C GLU A 80 4.21 17.18 19.73
N ASN A 81 3.44 16.38 20.48
CA ASN A 81 2.97 16.73 21.83
C ASN A 81 1.88 17.81 21.90
N HIS A 82 1.27 18.19 20.78
CA HIS A 82 0.09 19.07 20.74
C HIS A 82 -1.22 18.27 20.62
N CYS A 83 -2.36 18.97 20.74
CA CYS A 83 -3.70 18.39 20.64
C CYS A 83 -3.92 17.24 21.65
N GLY A 84 -3.29 17.36 22.82
CA GLY A 84 -3.45 16.40 23.91
C GLY A 84 -2.90 15.01 23.58
N THR A 85 -2.06 14.87 22.55
CA THR A 85 -1.47 13.60 22.13
C THR A 85 0.00 13.74 21.77
N HIS A 86 0.69 12.62 21.51
CA HIS A 86 2.07 12.64 21.04
C HIS A 86 2.18 12.88 19.53
N ALA A 87 1.26 12.30 18.74
CA ALA A 87 1.27 12.41 17.29
C ALA A 87 -0.02 13.10 16.78
N PRO A 88 -0.04 14.45 16.75
CA PRO A 88 -1.20 15.21 16.28
C PRO A 88 -1.43 14.99 14.78
N ILE A 89 -2.70 14.86 14.40
CA ILE A 89 -3.13 14.74 13.00
C ILE A 89 -3.67 16.09 12.51
N TRP A 90 -3.18 16.52 11.35
CA TRP A 90 -3.54 17.75 10.66
C TRP A 90 -3.85 17.47 9.17
N LEU A 91 -4.54 18.40 8.51
CA LEU A 91 -4.97 18.27 7.11
C LEU A 91 -3.85 18.68 6.17
N ASN A 92 -3.39 17.79 5.30
CA ASN A 92 -2.31 18.10 4.35
C ASN A 92 -2.89 18.58 3.02
N GLY A 93 -3.46 19.78 3.03
CA GLY A 93 -4.09 20.38 1.86
C GLY A 93 -5.02 21.52 2.25
N SER A 94 -5.58 22.18 1.25
CA SER A 94 -6.55 23.26 1.44
C SER A 94 -7.95 22.72 1.74
N HIS A 95 -8.72 23.43 2.56
CA HIS A 95 -10.13 23.10 2.77
C HIS A 95 -10.95 23.29 1.47
N PRO A 96 -11.95 22.44 1.20
CA PRO A 96 -12.78 22.56 0.02
C PRO A 96 -13.67 23.81 0.08
N GLN A 97 -14.17 24.24 -1.07
CA GLN A 97 -15.20 25.28 -1.17
C GLN A 97 -16.61 24.66 -1.19
N PRO A 98 -17.69 25.41 -0.86
CA PRO A 98 -19.05 24.85 -0.83
C PRO A 98 -19.51 24.19 -2.14
N GLN A 99 -19.01 24.65 -3.29
CA GLN A 99 -19.31 24.08 -4.61
C GLN A 99 -18.63 22.74 -4.88
N ASP A 100 -17.58 22.40 -4.13
CA ASP A 100 -16.74 21.22 -4.38
C ASP A 100 -17.39 19.92 -3.87
N GLY A 101 -18.38 20.02 -2.99
CA GLY A 101 -19.05 18.87 -2.40
C GLY A 101 -18.17 18.12 -1.40
N ILE A 102 -18.17 16.79 -1.47
CA ILE A 102 -17.35 15.93 -0.60
C ILE A 102 -16.03 15.65 -1.32
N MET A 103 -14.91 16.04 -0.71
CA MET A 103 -13.56 15.78 -1.20
C MET A 103 -12.79 14.86 -0.25
N THR A 104 -12.06 13.89 -0.79
CA THR A 104 -11.12 13.06 -0.03
C THR A 104 -9.75 13.75 -0.01
N LEU A 105 -9.30 14.15 1.16
CA LEU A 105 -8.06 14.90 1.36
C LEU A 105 -7.07 14.09 2.22
N PRO A 106 -5.75 14.19 1.96
CA PRO A 106 -4.77 13.52 2.78
C PRO A 106 -4.60 14.23 4.13
N VAL A 107 -4.28 13.45 5.15
CA VAL A 107 -3.94 13.94 6.50
C VAL A 107 -2.58 13.39 6.89
N CYS A 108 -1.86 14.16 7.69
CA CYS A 108 -0.53 13.81 8.17
C CYS A 108 -0.52 13.79 9.71
N ALA A 109 0.21 12.83 10.28
CA ALA A 109 0.48 12.77 11.70
C ALA A 109 1.94 13.11 11.95
N SER A 110 2.19 14.10 12.80
CA SER A 110 3.52 14.60 13.10
C SER A 110 4.17 13.79 14.22
N PHE A 111 5.43 13.37 14.05
CA PHE A 111 6.20 12.68 15.08
C PHE A 111 7.69 12.66 14.77
N ASN A 112 8.55 12.64 15.79
CA ASN A 112 10.00 12.57 15.70
C ASN A 112 10.59 13.66 14.78
N SER A 113 10.11 14.89 14.95
CA SER A 113 10.44 16.06 14.11
C SER A 113 10.11 15.92 12.62
N ASN A 114 9.26 14.96 12.25
CA ASN A 114 8.70 14.83 10.89
C ASN A 114 7.22 15.17 10.91
N CYS A 115 6.83 16.18 10.15
CA CYS A 115 5.46 16.68 10.03
C CYS A 115 4.47 15.69 9.40
N CYS A 116 4.96 14.71 8.62
CA CYS A 116 4.13 13.68 8.01
C CYS A 116 4.79 12.31 8.15
N GLN A 117 5.05 11.91 9.41
CA GLN A 117 5.60 10.60 9.72
C GLN A 117 4.65 9.47 9.30
N TRP A 118 3.34 9.71 9.46
CA TRP A 118 2.29 8.83 8.96
C TRP A 118 1.28 9.64 8.16
N ASN A 119 0.72 9.03 7.11
CA ASN A 119 -0.33 9.62 6.30
C ASN A 119 -1.60 8.75 6.31
N ALA A 120 -2.73 9.39 6.04
CA ALA A 120 -4.01 8.75 5.80
C ALA A 120 -4.88 9.66 4.94
N SER A 121 -6.14 9.30 4.70
CA SER A 121 -7.11 10.14 4.00
C SER A 121 -8.39 10.29 4.81
N VAL A 122 -9.03 11.45 4.67
CA VAL A 122 -10.31 11.79 5.29
C VAL A 122 -11.22 12.45 4.26
N ASP A 123 -12.54 12.31 4.42
CA ASP A 123 -13.47 13.03 3.55
C ASP A 123 -13.93 14.32 4.24
N VAL A 124 -13.94 15.42 3.50
CA VAL A 124 -14.26 16.76 4.00
C VAL A 124 -15.34 17.39 3.12
N LYS A 125 -16.30 18.07 3.74
CA LYS A 125 -17.31 18.87 3.05
C LYS A 125 -17.42 20.25 3.68
N ALA A 126 -17.43 21.28 2.84
CA ALA A 126 -17.75 22.65 3.23
C ALA A 126 -19.27 22.86 3.27
N CYS A 127 -19.76 23.41 4.38
CA CYS A 127 -21.19 23.65 4.58
C CYS A 127 -21.51 25.14 4.39
N THR A 128 -22.73 25.42 3.90
CA THR A 128 -23.21 26.78 3.62
C THR A 128 -23.27 27.69 4.85
N GLY A 129 -23.27 27.11 6.06
CA GLY A 129 -23.17 27.84 7.32
C GLY A 129 -21.76 28.26 7.73
N GLY A 130 -20.76 28.13 6.83
CA GLY A 130 -19.41 28.62 7.11
C GLY A 130 -18.57 27.67 7.98
N TYR A 131 -18.84 26.37 7.95
CA TYR A 131 -18.11 25.37 8.73
C TYR A 131 -17.84 24.12 7.91
N TYR A 132 -16.98 23.26 8.43
CA TYR A 132 -16.57 22.02 7.80
C TYR A 132 -17.03 20.80 8.59
N VAL A 133 -17.37 19.74 7.86
CA VAL A 133 -17.64 18.42 8.43
C VAL A 133 -16.67 17.41 7.83
N TYR A 134 -16.24 16.47 8.68
CA TYR A 134 -15.15 15.54 8.38
C TYR A 134 -15.60 14.11 8.63
N ARG A 135 -15.45 13.22 7.64
CA ARG A 135 -15.60 11.78 7.85
C ARG A 135 -14.26 11.21 8.31
N LEU A 136 -14.10 11.11 9.63
CA LEU A 136 -12.82 10.77 10.26
C LEU A 136 -12.74 9.25 10.50
N PRO A 137 -11.81 8.52 9.86
CA PRO A 137 -11.59 7.11 10.15
C PRO A 137 -10.95 6.92 11.53
N ARG A 138 -11.11 5.72 12.09
CA ARG A 138 -10.45 5.35 13.35
C ARG A 138 -8.94 5.35 13.15
N PRO A 139 -8.15 6.11 13.94
CA PRO A 139 -6.70 6.05 13.85
C PRO A 139 -6.18 4.65 14.17
N SER A 140 -5.18 4.19 13.41
CA SER A 140 -4.55 2.87 13.58
C SER A 140 -3.78 2.74 14.91
N VAL A 141 -3.61 3.84 15.65
CA VAL A 141 -2.75 3.94 16.82
C VAL A 141 -3.36 4.80 17.93
N CYS A 142 -3.20 4.40 19.20
CA CYS A 142 -3.68 5.15 20.36
C CYS A 142 -2.70 6.23 20.86
N PHE A 143 -2.24 7.09 19.94
CA PHE A 143 -1.63 8.40 20.19
C PHE A 143 -1.75 9.31 18.95
N HIS A 144 -2.70 8.97 18.08
CA HIS A 144 -3.15 9.79 16.98
C HIS A 144 -4.46 10.46 17.40
N VAL A 145 -4.50 11.78 17.28
CA VAL A 145 -5.67 12.63 17.57
C VAL A 145 -5.84 13.60 16.42
N TYR A 146 -7.08 13.74 15.94
CA TYR A 146 -7.41 14.81 15.00
C TYR A 146 -7.46 16.14 15.73
N CYS A 147 -6.57 17.05 15.34
CA CYS A 147 -6.48 18.38 15.93
C CYS A 147 -7.62 19.27 15.45
N GLY A 148 -8.09 20.16 16.33
CA GLY A 148 -8.82 21.35 15.92
C GLY A 148 -7.99 22.60 16.17
N HIS A 149 -8.25 23.64 15.39
CA HIS A 149 -7.55 24.93 15.48
C HIS A 149 -8.55 26.09 15.45
N PHE A 150 -8.24 27.17 16.17
CA PHE A 150 -8.93 28.45 16.03
C PHE A 150 -8.23 29.25 14.95
N TYR A 151 -8.93 29.48 13.85
CA TYR A 151 -8.42 30.38 12.82
C TYR A 151 -8.71 31.82 13.23
N ASP A 152 -7.85 32.73 12.79
CA ASP A 152 -7.97 34.14 13.10
C ASP A 152 -9.21 34.71 12.37
N ILE A 153 -10.00 35.55 13.06
CA ILE A 153 -11.10 36.28 12.43
C ILE A 153 -10.49 37.52 11.78
N CYS A 154 -10.92 37.87 10.56
CA CYS A 154 -10.43 39.07 9.91
C CYS A 154 -10.77 40.33 10.73
N ASP A 155 -9.84 41.28 10.74
CA ASP A 155 -10.11 42.58 11.34
C ASP A 155 -11.03 43.40 10.42
N GLU A 156 -12.08 43.99 10.98
CA GLU A 156 -12.77 45.10 10.33
C GLU A 156 -11.84 46.31 10.36
N VAL A 157 -11.47 46.85 9.20
CA VAL A 157 -10.69 48.08 9.14
C VAL A 157 -11.52 49.19 9.79
N GLU A 158 -11.08 49.74 10.94
CA GLU A 158 -11.62 50.98 11.51
C GLU A 158 -11.33 52.15 10.56
N CYS A 159 -12.13 52.26 9.52
CA CYS A 159 -12.06 53.34 8.55
C CYS A 159 -12.98 54.46 9.03
N SER A 160 -12.37 55.56 9.51
CA SER A 160 -13.10 56.77 9.91
C SER A 160 -13.06 57.81 8.79
N GLY A 161 -13.95 57.68 7.80
CA GLY A 161 -14.07 58.64 6.71
C GLY A 161 -15.29 58.43 5.81
N PRO A 162 -15.77 59.46 5.09
CA PRO A 162 -16.94 59.39 4.21
C PRO A 162 -16.73 58.59 2.92
N GLN A 163 -15.58 57.91 2.76
CA GLN A 163 -15.21 57.08 1.60
C GLN A 163 -14.79 55.65 2.01
N CYS A 164 -15.20 55.18 3.19
CA CYS A 164 -14.94 53.81 3.61
C CYS A 164 -15.85 52.85 2.82
N PRO A 165 -15.30 51.86 2.10
CA PRO A 165 -16.10 50.79 1.51
C PRO A 165 -16.84 50.02 2.63
N GLU A 166 -17.98 49.40 2.34
CA GLU A 166 -18.58 48.39 3.23
C GLU A 166 -17.49 47.44 3.75
N SER A 167 -17.46 47.20 5.07
CA SER A 167 -16.48 46.40 5.82
C SER A 167 -15.64 45.44 4.97
N ASP A 168 -14.49 45.93 4.46
CA ASP A 168 -13.58 45.13 3.64
C ASP A 168 -12.70 44.30 4.58
N CYS A 169 -13.25 43.17 5.02
CA CYS A 169 -12.62 42.15 5.86
C CYS A 169 -11.35 41.64 5.16
N ARG A 170 -10.19 41.87 5.80
CA ARG A 170 -8.87 41.53 5.24
C ARG A 170 -8.13 40.57 6.16
N CYS A 171 -7.57 39.54 5.55
CA CYS A 171 -6.76 38.55 6.22
C CYS A 171 -5.28 38.92 6.18
N ALA A 172 -4.51 38.44 7.15
CA ALA A 172 -3.06 38.64 7.20
C ALA A 172 -2.37 37.99 5.99
N ALA A 173 -1.14 38.42 5.69
CA ALA A 173 -0.35 37.79 4.63
C ALA A 173 -0.17 36.28 4.91
N GLY A 174 -0.29 35.46 3.86
CA GLY A 174 -0.27 33.99 3.98
C GLY A 174 -1.63 33.37 4.36
N THR A 175 -2.71 34.17 4.46
CA THR A 175 -4.06 33.67 4.77
C THR A 175 -5.10 34.21 3.78
N THR A 176 -6.22 33.50 3.64
CA THR A 176 -7.33 33.81 2.73
C THR A 176 -8.67 33.71 3.43
N LEU A 177 -9.65 34.46 2.93
CA LEU A 177 -10.96 34.50 3.53
C LEU A 177 -11.75 33.21 3.28
N GLY A 178 -12.23 32.61 4.36
CA GLY A 178 -13.00 31.38 4.35
C GLY A 178 -14.43 31.55 3.83
N PRO A 179 -15.19 30.45 3.68
CA PRO A 179 -16.54 30.47 3.12
C PRO A 179 -17.55 31.32 3.90
N ASP A 180 -17.30 31.55 5.19
CA ASP A 180 -18.09 32.38 6.09
C ASP A 180 -17.84 33.89 5.92
N ARG A 181 -16.89 34.25 5.05
CA ARG A 181 -16.43 35.63 4.81
C ARG A 181 -15.90 36.33 6.06
N GLN A 182 -15.43 35.59 7.06
CA GLN A 182 -14.91 36.14 8.31
C GLN A 182 -13.66 35.42 8.78
N THR A 183 -13.59 34.10 8.63
CA THR A 183 -12.46 33.29 9.09
C THR A 183 -11.29 33.38 8.12
N CYS A 184 -10.09 33.68 8.60
CA CYS A 184 -8.87 33.70 7.79
C CYS A 184 -8.18 32.34 7.84
N LEU A 185 -8.37 31.57 6.76
CA LEU A 185 -7.77 30.26 6.57
C LEU A 185 -6.35 30.39 6.04
N ASP A 186 -5.47 29.54 6.55
CA ASP A 186 -4.08 29.45 6.10
C ASP A 186 -4.00 29.03 4.61
N VAL A 187 -3.14 29.69 3.84
CA VAL A 187 -2.91 29.38 2.43
C VAL A 187 -1.83 28.31 2.35
N ASN A 188 -2.13 27.18 1.76
CA ASN A 188 -1.11 26.17 1.53
C ASN A 188 -0.28 26.49 0.27
N GLU A 189 0.85 27.18 0.44
CA GLU A 189 1.70 27.49 -0.72
C GLU A 189 2.39 26.25 -1.32
N CYS A 190 2.40 25.11 -0.62
CA CYS A 190 2.97 23.87 -1.14
C CYS A 190 2.15 23.27 -2.29
N GLU A 191 0.85 23.58 -2.38
CA GLU A 191 -0.01 23.14 -3.49
C GLU A 191 0.38 23.80 -4.82
N GLN A 192 1.03 24.97 -4.76
CA GLN A 192 1.47 25.69 -5.95
C GLN A 192 2.99 25.54 -6.15
N GLY A 193 3.38 24.71 -7.11
CA GLY A 193 4.79 24.55 -7.49
C GLY A 193 5.69 24.06 -6.36
N ASN A 194 5.17 23.21 -5.46
CA ASN A 194 5.86 22.71 -4.26
C ASN A 194 6.37 23.84 -3.36
N GLY A 195 5.68 24.99 -3.36
CA GLY A 195 6.13 26.23 -2.74
C GLY A 195 7.38 26.85 -3.38
N GLY A 196 8.09 26.16 -4.28
CA GLY A 196 9.46 26.50 -4.67
C GLY A 196 10.53 25.76 -3.86
N CYS A 197 10.18 24.67 -3.19
CA CYS A 197 11.12 23.72 -2.59
C CYS A 197 11.66 22.74 -3.63
N LYS A 198 12.94 22.36 -3.49
CA LYS A 198 13.56 21.39 -4.39
C LYS A 198 13.04 19.96 -4.19
N GLU A 199 12.77 19.59 -2.94
CA GLU A 199 12.36 18.24 -2.56
C GLU A 199 11.01 18.27 -1.83
N VAL A 200 10.99 18.51 -0.52
CA VAL A 200 9.77 18.45 0.30
C VAL A 200 9.36 19.86 0.71
N CYS A 201 8.07 20.18 0.56
CA CYS A 201 7.46 21.40 1.08
C CYS A 201 6.55 21.05 2.26
N VAL A 202 6.73 21.76 3.37
CA VAL A 202 5.89 21.63 4.57
C VAL A 202 5.18 22.95 4.80
N ASN A 203 3.86 22.90 4.82
CA ASN A 203 3.01 24.06 5.08
C ASN A 203 3.06 24.41 6.56
N THR A 204 3.22 25.69 6.88
CA THR A 204 3.35 26.22 8.25
C THR A 204 2.35 27.36 8.46
N LYS A 205 2.03 27.75 9.69
CA LYS A 205 1.05 28.82 9.90
C LYS A 205 1.52 30.14 9.25
N GLY A 206 0.79 30.58 8.22
CA GLY A 206 1.01 31.81 7.44
C GLY A 206 2.21 31.78 6.48
N SER A 207 2.81 30.61 6.23
CA SER A 207 4.00 30.46 5.38
C SER A 207 4.27 28.99 5.04
N ARG A 208 5.42 28.70 4.44
CA ARG A 208 5.94 27.36 4.22
C ARG A 208 7.41 27.24 4.55
N GLN A 209 7.86 26.01 4.81
CA GLN A 209 9.29 25.67 4.91
C GLN A 209 9.64 24.52 3.96
N CYS A 210 10.91 24.48 3.53
CA CYS A 210 11.42 23.36 2.74
C CYS A 210 12.17 22.39 3.63
N GLU A 211 11.95 21.11 3.39
CA GLU A 211 12.68 20.02 4.02
C GLU A 211 13.37 19.17 2.95
N CYS A 212 14.44 18.51 3.36
CA CYS A 212 15.20 17.62 2.50
C CYS A 212 14.93 16.18 2.86
N GLY A 213 14.93 15.32 1.84
CA GLY A 213 14.78 13.89 2.04
C GLY A 213 15.95 13.29 2.84
N PRO A 214 15.83 12.00 3.21
CA PRO A 214 16.83 11.31 4.00
C PRO A 214 18.24 11.50 3.46
N GLY A 215 19.15 11.94 4.32
CA GLY A 215 20.56 12.04 3.97
C GLY A 215 21.01 13.33 3.30
N ARG A 216 20.12 14.31 3.24
CA ARG A 216 20.38 15.63 2.68
C ARG A 216 20.10 16.71 3.73
N VAL A 217 20.70 17.87 3.53
CA VAL A 217 20.51 19.04 4.38
C VAL A 217 20.16 20.24 3.52
N LEU A 218 19.30 21.09 4.07
CA LEU A 218 18.85 22.30 3.42
C LEU A 218 20.04 23.26 3.25
N GLU A 219 20.13 23.88 2.07
CA GLU A 219 21.13 24.90 1.78
C GLU A 219 20.75 26.26 2.41
N GLU A 220 21.69 27.21 2.39
CA GLU A 220 21.49 28.56 2.95
C GLU A 220 20.35 29.34 2.27
N ASP A 221 19.96 28.95 1.06
CA ASP A 221 18.83 29.54 0.34
C ASP A 221 17.46 29.10 0.88
N GLY A 222 17.43 28.13 1.80
CA GLY A 222 16.22 27.59 2.40
C GLY A 222 15.33 26.82 1.43
N ARG A 223 15.84 26.42 0.24
CA ARG A 223 15.05 25.80 -0.83
C ARG A 223 15.70 24.59 -1.46
N ASN A 224 17.02 24.62 -1.65
CA ASN A 224 17.77 23.52 -2.25
C ASN A 224 18.32 22.57 -1.19
N CYS A 225 18.59 21.34 -1.62
CA CYS A 225 19.08 20.27 -0.77
C CYS A 225 20.43 19.77 -1.28
N LYS A 226 21.40 19.69 -0.37
CA LYS A 226 22.73 19.12 -0.64
C LYS A 226 22.95 17.85 0.17
N GLU A 227 23.79 16.95 -0.33
CA GLU A 227 24.12 15.71 0.35
C GLU A 227 24.94 15.98 1.61
N ILE A 228 24.65 15.22 2.67
CA ILE A 228 25.44 15.25 3.90
C ILE A 228 26.82 14.65 3.60
N ALA A 229 27.87 15.45 3.78
CA ALA A 229 29.24 14.99 3.64
C ALA A 229 29.73 14.36 4.95
N GLY A 230 29.75 13.03 5.02
CA GLY A 230 30.35 12.28 6.13
C GLY A 230 29.46 12.15 7.37
N CYS A 231 29.98 11.44 8.39
CA CYS A 231 29.24 11.15 9.62
C CYS A 231 29.15 12.32 10.61
N TYR A 232 29.99 13.35 10.44
CA TYR A 232 30.11 14.44 11.41
C TYR A 232 28.92 15.40 11.42
N ASN A 233 28.18 15.47 10.32
CA ASN A 233 26.95 16.26 10.22
C ASN A 233 25.75 15.33 10.27
N ASN A 234 24.85 15.52 11.25
CA ASN A 234 23.61 14.76 11.41
C ASN A 234 23.78 13.22 11.26
N ASN A 235 24.86 12.66 11.84
CA ASN A 235 25.20 11.23 11.73
C ASN A 235 25.28 10.70 10.29
N GLY A 236 25.66 11.53 9.31
CA GLY A 236 25.63 11.15 7.89
C GLY A 236 24.23 10.87 7.36
N GLY A 237 23.18 11.28 8.07
CA GLY A 237 21.80 10.90 7.81
C GLY A 237 21.48 9.43 8.11
N CYS A 238 22.33 8.74 8.86
CA CYS A 238 22.09 7.35 9.27
C CYS A 238 21.14 7.30 10.47
N SER A 239 20.17 6.38 10.45
CA SER A 239 19.25 6.13 11.56
C SER A 239 19.92 5.65 12.85
N HIS A 240 21.08 4.98 12.75
CA HIS A 240 21.77 4.37 13.88
C HIS A 240 23.28 4.64 13.84
N GLY A 241 24.07 3.74 13.24
CA GLY A 241 25.52 3.87 13.18
C GLY A 241 25.99 4.48 11.87
N CYS A 242 27.04 5.29 11.92
CA CYS A 242 27.72 5.85 10.77
C CYS A 242 29.23 5.64 10.91
N SER A 243 29.86 5.10 9.87
CA SER A 243 31.28 4.81 9.81
C SER A 243 31.94 5.55 8.65
N VAL A 244 32.98 6.34 8.96
CA VAL A 244 33.77 7.07 7.96
C VAL A 244 34.70 6.12 7.20
N LEU A 245 34.74 6.24 5.88
CA LEU A 245 35.68 5.59 4.95
C LEU A 245 36.62 6.66 4.36
N GLN A 246 37.72 6.25 3.75
CA GLN A 246 38.80 7.16 3.32
C GLN A 246 38.34 8.32 2.42
N ASP A 247 37.37 8.08 1.52
CA ASP A 247 36.75 9.08 0.63
C ASP A 247 35.20 9.04 0.68
N SER A 248 34.60 8.40 1.69
CA SER A 248 33.13 8.26 1.78
C SER A 248 32.70 7.90 3.22
N TYR A 249 31.44 7.51 3.41
CA TYR A 249 30.97 6.95 4.68
C TYR A 249 29.85 5.95 4.41
N HIS A 250 29.57 5.07 5.37
CA HIS A 250 28.47 4.13 5.27
C HIS A 250 27.70 4.04 6.59
N CYS A 251 26.39 3.84 6.49
CA CYS A 251 25.55 3.58 7.64
C CYS A 251 25.60 2.09 7.99
N HIS A 252 25.50 1.77 9.28
CA HIS A 252 25.46 0.39 9.76
C HIS A 252 24.41 0.21 10.86
N CYS A 253 23.87 -1.00 10.92
CA CYS A 253 22.76 -1.32 11.80
C CYS A 253 23.18 -2.12 13.03
N PRO A 254 22.50 -1.93 14.17
CA PRO A 254 22.61 -2.82 15.32
C PRO A 254 22.25 -4.27 14.96
N ARG A 255 22.68 -5.23 15.77
CA ARG A 255 22.36 -6.66 15.56
C ARG A 255 20.84 -6.87 15.51
N GLY A 256 20.39 -7.62 14.50
CA GLY A 256 18.98 -7.97 14.30
C GLY A 256 18.17 -6.95 13.48
N LEU A 257 18.81 -5.90 12.97
CA LEU A 257 18.24 -4.96 12.00
C LEU A 257 19.07 -4.97 10.71
N GLU A 258 18.42 -4.67 9.60
CA GLU A 258 19.02 -4.60 8.27
C GLU A 258 18.98 -3.17 7.74
N LEU A 259 20.03 -2.78 7.00
CA LEU A 259 20.07 -1.46 6.38
C LEU A 259 19.12 -1.45 5.19
N GLY A 260 18.25 -0.45 5.14
CA GLY A 260 17.26 -0.32 4.09
C GLY A 260 17.80 0.20 2.77
N ASP A 261 16.89 0.31 1.80
CA ASP A 261 17.20 0.58 0.40
C ASP A 261 17.79 1.98 0.20
N ASP A 262 17.42 2.90 1.09
CA ASP A 262 18.01 4.25 1.19
C ASP A 262 19.47 4.24 1.68
N LYS A 263 20.00 3.07 2.06
CA LYS A 263 21.32 2.83 2.65
C LYS A 263 21.58 3.64 3.93
N ARG A 264 20.52 4.08 4.62
CA ARG A 264 20.59 4.99 5.77
C ARG A 264 19.71 4.57 6.94
N THR A 265 18.52 4.03 6.66
CA THR A 265 17.54 3.66 7.68
C THR A 265 17.64 2.18 8.01
N CYS A 266 17.75 1.84 9.29
CA CYS A 266 17.74 0.44 9.74
C CYS A 266 16.31 0.00 9.97
N GLN A 267 15.96 -1.13 9.38
CA GLN A 267 14.63 -1.70 9.41
C GLN A 267 14.67 -3.15 9.89
N VAL A 268 13.53 -3.62 10.39
CA VAL A 268 13.39 -5.01 10.82
C VAL A 268 13.40 -5.90 9.57
N PRO A 269 14.13 -7.03 9.57
CA PRO A 269 14.12 -7.95 8.45
C PRO A 269 12.71 -8.51 8.23
N VAL A 270 12.18 -8.29 7.02
CA VAL A 270 10.91 -8.83 6.56
C VAL A 270 11.17 -9.75 5.38
N GLN A 271 10.77 -11.01 5.51
CA GLN A 271 10.84 -11.99 4.43
C GLN A 271 9.47 -12.11 3.78
N CYS A 272 9.34 -11.55 2.59
CA CYS A 272 8.10 -11.62 1.81
C CYS A 272 8.15 -12.84 0.86
N SER A 273 7.16 -13.71 0.95
CA SER A 273 6.89 -14.75 -0.05
C SER A 273 5.41 -14.72 -0.43
N SER A 274 5.05 -15.26 -1.59
CA SER A 274 3.66 -15.30 -2.08
C SER A 274 2.68 -15.93 -1.08
N SER A 275 3.13 -16.96 -0.36
CA SER A 275 2.32 -17.70 0.60
C SER A 275 2.50 -17.27 2.05
N SER A 276 3.59 -16.56 2.37
CA SER A 276 3.95 -16.23 3.75
C SER A 276 4.86 -14.99 3.83
N ILE A 277 4.43 -14.01 4.62
CA ILE A 277 5.22 -12.88 5.07
C ILE A 277 5.68 -13.20 6.49
N LYS A 278 7.00 -13.24 6.69
CA LYS A 278 7.62 -13.50 7.99
C LYS A 278 8.36 -12.26 8.46
N VAL A 279 8.06 -11.85 9.69
CA VAL A 279 8.71 -10.72 10.36
C VAL A 279 9.40 -11.27 11.59
N SER A 280 10.71 -11.05 11.67
CA SER A 280 11.53 -11.58 12.76
C SER A 280 12.11 -10.42 13.56
N VAL A 281 11.57 -10.19 14.75
CA VAL A 281 11.99 -9.10 15.63
C VAL A 281 12.85 -9.64 16.76
N LEU A 282 14.04 -9.07 16.99
CA LEU A 282 14.91 -9.48 18.10
C LEU A 282 14.23 -9.16 19.44
N ARG A 283 14.23 -10.13 20.37
CA ARG A 283 13.54 -9.98 21.67
C ARG A 283 14.11 -8.83 22.51
N ASP A 284 15.41 -8.59 22.43
CA ASP A 284 16.10 -7.54 23.18
C ASP A 284 15.67 -6.14 22.73
N LEU A 285 15.31 -5.96 21.45
CA LEU A 285 14.82 -4.68 20.92
C LEU A 285 13.43 -4.32 21.45
N VAL A 286 12.63 -5.32 21.84
CA VAL A 286 11.22 -5.13 22.21
C VAL A 286 10.93 -5.34 23.68
N GLY A 287 11.94 -5.56 24.52
CA GLY A 287 11.84 -5.39 25.99
C GLY A 287 10.71 -6.15 26.70
N GLY A 288 10.22 -7.26 26.14
CA GLY A 288 9.14 -8.06 26.72
C GLY A 288 7.72 -7.75 26.21
N LEU A 289 7.57 -6.93 25.17
CA LEU A 289 6.30 -6.71 24.47
C LEU A 289 5.79 -8.01 23.82
N GLU A 290 4.48 -8.19 23.85
CA GLU A 290 3.76 -9.17 23.07
C GLU A 290 3.38 -8.56 21.72
N LEU A 291 3.95 -9.09 20.64
CA LEU A 291 3.71 -8.61 19.29
C LEU A 291 2.48 -9.28 18.69
N SER A 292 1.66 -8.52 17.98
CA SER A 292 0.49 -8.98 17.23
C SER A 292 0.34 -8.16 15.95
N LEU A 293 -0.38 -8.67 14.95
CA LEU A 293 -0.67 -7.93 13.72
C LEU A 293 -1.93 -7.05 13.86
N SER A 294 -2.34 -6.39 12.78
CA SER A 294 -3.59 -5.59 12.72
C SER A 294 -4.78 -6.40 13.24
N ASN A 295 -4.84 -7.69 12.91
CA ASN A 295 -5.68 -8.64 13.61
C ASN A 295 -4.96 -9.19 14.87
N SER A 296 -5.47 -8.85 16.05
CA SER A 296 -4.90 -9.24 17.35
C SER A 296 -4.89 -10.75 17.63
N SER A 297 -5.65 -11.54 16.88
CA SER A 297 -5.58 -13.01 16.94
C SER A 297 -4.28 -13.57 16.37
N CYS A 298 -3.62 -12.82 15.48
CA CYS A 298 -2.33 -13.21 14.92
C CYS A 298 -1.20 -12.66 15.79
N ARG A 299 -0.72 -13.50 16.71
CA ARG A 299 0.33 -13.16 17.67
C ARG A 299 1.69 -13.70 17.24
N GLY A 300 2.74 -12.97 17.60
CA GLY A 300 4.11 -13.40 17.37
C GLY A 300 4.51 -14.56 18.28
N VAL A 301 5.18 -15.54 17.71
CA VAL A 301 5.68 -16.72 18.42
C VAL A 301 7.15 -16.49 18.73
N SER A 302 7.52 -16.54 20.02
CA SER A 302 8.92 -16.38 20.44
C SER A 302 9.68 -17.69 20.35
N ASN A 303 10.84 -17.67 19.69
CA ASN A 303 11.79 -18.78 19.63
C ASN A 303 12.97 -18.58 20.61
N GLY A 304 12.75 -17.86 21.73
CA GLY A 304 13.79 -17.53 22.71
C GLY A 304 14.55 -16.24 22.39
N THR A 305 15.17 -16.15 21.21
CA THR A 305 15.97 -14.98 20.76
C THR A 305 15.18 -13.97 19.91
N HIS A 306 14.25 -14.45 19.10
CA HIS A 306 13.41 -13.64 18.21
C HIS A 306 11.93 -13.88 18.50
N ILE A 307 11.11 -12.89 18.17
CA ILE A 307 9.66 -12.99 18.06
C ILE A 307 9.32 -13.00 16.57
N ASN A 308 8.79 -14.13 16.11
CA ASN A 308 8.49 -14.35 14.70
C ASN A 308 6.98 -14.21 14.49
N LEU A 309 6.58 -13.30 13.59
CA LEU A 309 5.22 -13.22 13.09
C LEU A 309 5.18 -13.81 11.68
N SER A 310 4.20 -14.67 11.41
CA SER A 310 4.00 -15.28 10.10
C SER A 310 2.55 -15.08 9.69
N PHE A 311 2.34 -14.44 8.55
CA PHE A 311 1.03 -14.15 7.98
C PHE A 311 1.09 -14.20 6.45
N SER A 312 0.03 -13.83 5.76
CA SER A 312 -0.02 -13.80 4.29
C SER A 312 -0.80 -12.58 3.81
N LEU A 313 -0.87 -12.38 2.50
CA LEU A 313 -1.70 -11.34 1.89
C LEU A 313 -3.21 -11.52 2.20
N LYS A 314 -3.66 -12.73 2.55
CA LYS A 314 -5.08 -13.03 2.83
C LYS A 314 -5.44 -13.03 4.31
N THR A 315 -4.46 -13.12 5.19
CA THR A 315 -4.68 -13.40 6.61
C THR A 315 -4.27 -12.23 7.49
N CYS A 316 -4.71 -12.25 8.75
CA CYS A 316 -4.25 -11.30 9.77
C CYS A 316 -4.54 -9.81 9.50
N GLY A 317 -5.54 -9.50 8.67
CA GLY A 317 -5.94 -8.12 8.37
C GLY A 317 -4.96 -7.37 7.47
N THR A 318 -4.18 -8.09 6.65
CA THR A 318 -3.32 -7.47 5.63
C THR A 318 -4.18 -6.75 4.59
N VAL A 319 -3.86 -5.49 4.32
CA VAL A 319 -4.47 -4.69 3.26
C VAL A 319 -3.68 -4.90 1.99
N VAL A 320 -4.35 -5.14 0.87
CA VAL A 320 -3.69 -5.40 -0.42
C VAL A 320 -4.17 -4.37 -1.43
N GLU A 321 -3.21 -3.65 -2.01
CA GLU A 321 -3.43 -2.66 -3.06
C GLU A 321 -2.71 -3.12 -4.33
N VAL A 322 -3.35 -2.92 -5.49
CA VAL A 322 -2.80 -3.28 -6.79
C VAL A 322 -2.63 -2.02 -7.61
N THR A 323 -1.40 -1.80 -8.07
CA THR A 323 -1.01 -0.69 -8.94
C THR A 323 -0.68 -1.21 -10.35
N ASP A 324 -0.29 -0.35 -11.29
CA ASP A 324 -0.03 -0.73 -12.68
C ASP A 324 1.21 -1.64 -12.84
N ASP A 325 2.14 -1.59 -11.89
CA ASP A 325 3.44 -2.29 -11.92
C ASP A 325 3.63 -3.29 -10.78
N LYS A 326 2.96 -3.09 -9.62
CA LYS A 326 3.15 -3.92 -8.41
C LYS A 326 1.87 -4.21 -7.64
N ILE A 327 1.91 -5.31 -6.88
CA ILE A 327 0.96 -5.67 -5.83
C ILE A 327 1.63 -5.31 -4.49
N VAL A 328 0.97 -4.51 -3.68
CA VAL A 328 1.49 -4.02 -2.39
C VAL A 328 0.63 -4.59 -1.27
N GLY A 329 1.22 -5.44 -0.42
CA GLY A 329 0.60 -5.94 0.80
C GLY A 329 1.11 -5.18 2.02
N THR A 330 0.23 -4.54 2.77
CA THR A 330 0.55 -3.80 4.00
C THR A 330 -0.09 -4.42 5.23
N ASN A 331 0.66 -4.50 6.33
CA ASN A 331 0.14 -4.86 7.64
C ASN A 331 0.90 -4.07 8.73
N LEU A 332 0.39 -4.05 9.96
CA LEU A 332 0.96 -3.31 11.08
C LEU A 332 1.23 -4.27 12.24
N VAL A 333 2.50 -4.43 12.61
CA VAL A 333 2.88 -5.17 13.81
C VAL A 333 2.78 -4.22 15.00
N THR A 334 1.97 -4.59 15.98
CA THR A 334 1.73 -3.89 17.23
C THR A 334 2.30 -4.68 18.40
N GLY A 335 3.19 -4.08 19.19
CA GLY A 335 3.69 -4.63 20.44
C GLY A 335 3.01 -3.99 21.65
N LEU A 336 2.44 -4.81 22.53
CA LEU A 336 1.83 -4.36 23.79
C LEU A 336 2.52 -5.00 25.00
N PRO A 337 2.61 -4.33 26.16
CA PRO A 337 3.17 -4.94 27.37
C PRO A 337 2.35 -6.16 27.81
N LYS A 338 3.03 -7.24 28.23
CA LYS A 338 2.35 -8.42 28.79
C LYS A 338 1.62 -8.05 30.08
N SER A 339 0.30 -8.15 30.09
CA SER A 339 -0.51 -8.09 31.31
C SER A 339 -0.42 -9.43 32.04
N SER A 340 0.19 -9.46 33.23
CA SER A 340 0.23 -10.66 34.07
C SER A 340 -1.16 -10.98 34.63
N PRO A 341 -1.71 -12.20 34.46
CA PRO A 341 -2.85 -12.65 35.26
C PRO A 341 -2.32 -13.08 36.64
N GLY A 342 -2.53 -12.24 37.66
CA GLY A 342 -2.28 -12.64 39.04
C GLY A 342 -3.31 -13.66 39.51
N PRO A 343 -2.92 -14.75 40.19
CA PRO A 343 -3.86 -15.60 40.90
C PRO A 343 -4.21 -14.91 42.23
N TRP A 344 -5.52 -14.76 42.48
CA TRP A 344 -6.20 -14.28 43.69
C TRP A 344 -6.64 -12.80 43.75
N SER A 345 -7.91 -12.65 44.12
CA SER A 345 -8.65 -11.44 44.52
C SER A 345 -9.23 -10.55 43.42
N GLY A 346 -10.55 -10.50 43.39
CA GLY A 346 -11.31 -9.48 42.68
C GLY A 346 -11.06 -8.07 43.25
N SER A 347 -11.40 -7.09 42.42
CA SER A 347 -11.41 -5.64 42.67
C SER A 347 -10.09 -4.87 42.43
N ASN A 348 -9.97 -4.44 41.17
CA ASN A 348 -9.75 -3.05 40.75
C ASN A 348 -8.45 -2.33 41.19
N ARG A 349 -7.41 -2.46 40.36
CA ARG A 349 -6.64 -1.40 39.67
C ARG A 349 -5.36 -2.03 39.15
N ASP A 350 -5.28 -2.26 37.85
CA ASP A 350 -4.00 -2.56 37.19
C ASP A 350 -3.11 -1.32 37.28
N MET A 351 -2.25 -1.32 38.31
CA MET A 351 -1.30 -0.28 38.61
C MET A 351 -0.06 -0.52 37.73
N ILE A 352 0.04 0.27 36.66
CA ILE A 352 1.19 0.48 35.76
C ILE A 352 1.28 -0.51 34.57
N VAL A 353 0.65 -0.14 33.45
CA VAL A 353 1.12 -0.50 32.11
C VAL A 353 2.06 0.62 31.66
N ARG A 354 3.38 0.38 31.61
CA ARG A 354 4.33 1.34 31.03
C ARG A 354 4.13 1.30 29.52
N THR A 355 3.59 2.37 28.97
CA THR A 355 3.20 2.54 27.57
C THR A 355 4.41 2.58 26.65
N SER A 356 4.91 1.42 26.27
CA SER A 356 5.78 1.27 25.09
C SER A 356 4.99 0.47 24.07
N LYS A 357 4.12 1.12 23.29
CA LYS A 357 3.42 0.48 22.18
C LYS A 357 4.33 0.52 20.96
N LEU A 358 4.95 -0.60 20.62
CA LEU A 358 5.72 -0.71 19.38
C LEU A 358 4.75 -0.76 18.21
N LEU A 359 5.04 -0.01 17.16
CA LEU A 359 4.39 -0.14 15.87
C LEU A 359 5.44 -0.30 14.79
N LEU A 360 5.27 -1.30 13.97
CA LEU A 360 6.15 -1.55 12.84
C LEU A 360 5.26 -1.78 11.62
N PRO A 361 5.14 -0.79 10.72
CA PRO A 361 4.48 -1.01 9.45
C PRO A 361 5.30 -2.00 8.63
N VAL A 362 4.62 -2.96 8.03
CA VAL A 362 5.20 -4.01 7.21
C VAL A 362 4.59 -3.90 5.83
N THR A 363 5.43 -3.61 4.85
CA THR A 363 5.04 -3.53 3.44
C THR A 363 5.82 -4.57 2.66
N CYS A 364 5.11 -5.35 1.86
CA CYS A 364 5.71 -6.28 0.90
C CYS A 364 5.21 -5.91 -0.50
N GLU A 365 6.13 -5.58 -1.39
CA GLU A 365 5.82 -5.37 -2.80
C GLU A 365 6.10 -6.65 -3.60
N PHE A 366 5.27 -6.90 -4.60
CA PHE A 366 5.37 -8.06 -5.50
C PHE A 366 5.18 -7.54 -6.93
N PRO A 367 6.07 -7.85 -7.89
CA PRO A 367 5.90 -7.38 -9.26
C PRO A 367 4.61 -7.92 -9.86
N ARG A 368 3.94 -7.12 -10.68
CA ARG A 368 2.74 -7.55 -11.41
C ARG A 368 3.06 -8.44 -12.61
N HIS A 369 4.29 -8.32 -13.14
CA HIS A 369 4.81 -9.07 -14.27
C HIS A 369 5.86 -10.07 -13.76
N TYR A 370 5.63 -11.37 -14.00
CA TYR A 370 6.52 -12.43 -13.52
C TYR A 370 7.23 -13.10 -14.68
N GLU A 371 8.51 -13.34 -14.46
CA GLU A 371 9.39 -14.04 -15.36
C GLU A 371 9.95 -15.26 -14.64
N VAL A 372 9.68 -16.47 -15.14
CA VAL A 372 10.18 -17.72 -14.54
C VAL A 372 10.82 -18.60 -15.60
N SER A 373 12.08 -18.98 -15.39
CA SER A 373 12.76 -20.06 -16.12
C SER A 373 12.90 -21.26 -15.20
N ASP A 374 12.40 -22.43 -15.60
CA ASP A 374 12.90 -23.69 -15.07
C ASP A 374 12.96 -24.72 -16.20
N GLY A 375 14.11 -25.36 -16.34
CA GLY A 375 14.35 -26.47 -17.25
C GLY A 375 14.05 -27.76 -16.52
N TYR A 376 13.32 -28.65 -17.16
CA TYR A 376 12.87 -29.93 -16.61
C TYR A 376 13.82 -30.62 -15.61
N GLN A 377 13.41 -30.67 -14.34
CA GLN A 377 13.94 -31.57 -13.31
C GLN A 377 12.85 -32.55 -12.88
N ALA A 378 13.16 -33.84 -12.93
CA ALA A 378 12.31 -34.87 -12.37
C ALA A 378 12.09 -34.59 -10.87
N SER A 379 10.83 -34.42 -10.48
CA SER A 379 10.40 -34.01 -9.15
C SER A 379 11.08 -34.80 -8.02
N LEU A 380 11.91 -34.11 -7.24
CA LEU A 380 12.08 -34.28 -5.80
C LEU A 380 12.58 -32.95 -5.24
N ARG A 381 11.65 -32.08 -4.81
CA ARG A 381 11.90 -30.79 -4.11
C ARG A 381 13.10 -30.00 -4.66
N SER A 382 12.92 -29.25 -5.75
CA SER A 382 13.92 -28.27 -6.16
C SER A 382 14.08 -27.18 -5.08
N SER A 383 15.33 -26.98 -4.68
CA SER A 383 15.78 -26.13 -3.59
C SER A 383 15.62 -24.65 -3.98
N ALA A 384 15.10 -23.84 -3.06
CA ALA A 384 15.04 -22.40 -3.23
C ALA A 384 16.45 -21.83 -3.41
N LEU A 385 16.65 -21.04 -4.46
CA LEU A 385 17.74 -20.09 -4.50
C LEU A 385 17.37 -18.94 -3.56
N GLU A 386 18.01 -18.89 -2.39
CA GLU A 386 17.95 -17.75 -1.48
C GLU A 386 18.91 -16.67 -1.97
N LEU A 387 18.37 -15.51 -2.32
CA LEU A 387 19.13 -14.26 -2.38
C LEU A 387 18.36 -13.19 -1.60
N ALA A 388 19.10 -12.50 -0.74
CA ALA A 388 18.63 -11.41 0.09
C ALA A 388 18.69 -10.08 -0.68
N GLY A 389 17.72 -9.22 -0.38
CA GLY A 389 17.68 -7.82 -0.79
C GLY A 389 16.27 -7.41 -1.23
N HIS A 390 15.55 -6.71 -0.35
CA HIS A 390 14.40 -5.83 -0.62
C HIS A 390 13.20 -6.39 -1.43
N SER A 391 11.97 -6.06 -1.00
CA SER A 391 10.75 -6.85 -1.28
C SER A 391 10.29 -6.87 -2.75
N GLN A 392 10.57 -7.97 -3.45
CA GLN A 392 9.82 -8.42 -4.63
C GLN A 392 9.53 -9.93 -4.51
N GLY A 393 8.29 -10.33 -4.21
CA GLY A 393 7.90 -11.75 -4.17
C GLY A 393 7.26 -12.23 -5.49
N LEU A 394 7.46 -13.49 -5.86
CA LEU A 394 6.98 -14.07 -7.14
C LEU A 394 5.63 -14.82 -7.00
N PHE A 395 4.72 -14.76 -7.99
CA PHE A 395 3.53 -15.63 -8.09
C PHE A 395 3.77 -16.75 -9.11
N PRO A 396 4.21 -17.95 -8.67
CA PRO A 396 4.73 -18.95 -9.59
C PRO A 396 3.62 -19.73 -10.32
N PHE A 397 3.73 -19.79 -11.64
CA PHE A 397 3.02 -20.74 -12.50
C PHE A 397 3.93 -21.90 -12.90
N SER A 398 3.37 -23.09 -13.04
CA SER A 398 4.01 -24.25 -13.66
C SER A 398 3.38 -24.54 -15.03
N LEU A 399 4.21 -24.92 -15.99
CA LEU A 399 3.74 -25.56 -17.22
C LEU A 399 3.78 -27.07 -16.99
N GLU A 400 2.60 -27.69 -16.88
CA GLU A 400 2.46 -29.10 -16.59
C GLU A 400 1.96 -29.87 -17.80
N LEU A 401 2.50 -31.07 -18.02
CA LEU A 401 2.05 -32.00 -19.05
C LEU A 401 1.17 -33.06 -18.39
N PHE A 402 -0.03 -33.29 -18.93
CA PHE A 402 -1.02 -34.21 -18.38
C PHE A 402 -1.19 -35.43 -19.27
N LYS A 403 -1.53 -36.57 -18.65
CA LYS A 403 -1.73 -37.83 -19.37
C LYS A 403 -3.02 -37.85 -20.21
N SER A 404 -3.98 -36.99 -19.91
CA SER A 404 -5.32 -37.03 -20.48
C SER A 404 -6.07 -35.69 -20.38
N ALA A 405 -7.24 -35.61 -21.02
CA ALA A 405 -8.09 -34.42 -21.09
C ALA A 405 -8.78 -34.06 -19.76
N GLU A 406 -8.64 -34.88 -18.72
CA GLU A 406 -9.16 -34.61 -17.37
C GLU A 406 -8.24 -33.69 -16.56
N PHE A 407 -6.99 -33.46 -17.01
CA PHE A 407 -6.00 -32.59 -16.37
C PHE A 407 -5.78 -32.86 -14.87
N SER A 408 -5.93 -34.12 -14.45
CA SER A 408 -5.80 -34.54 -13.03
C SER A 408 -4.46 -35.20 -12.72
N GLU A 409 -3.84 -35.86 -13.71
CA GLU A 409 -2.59 -36.61 -13.54
C GLU A 409 -1.46 -36.05 -14.41
N PRO A 410 -0.52 -35.28 -13.85
CA PRO A 410 0.65 -34.83 -14.58
C PRO A 410 1.69 -35.95 -14.76
N TYR A 411 2.50 -35.84 -15.81
CA TYR A 411 3.66 -36.70 -16.04
C TYR A 411 4.75 -36.41 -14.99
N ARG A 412 5.32 -37.48 -14.41
CA ARG A 412 6.44 -37.39 -13.44
C ARG A 412 7.82 -37.61 -14.07
N ALA A 413 7.83 -38.03 -15.33
CA ALA A 413 8.99 -38.34 -16.16
C ALA A 413 8.75 -37.74 -17.56
N PRO A 414 9.78 -37.50 -18.40
CA PRO A 414 9.57 -36.93 -19.73
C PRO A 414 8.64 -37.83 -20.53
N PRO A 415 7.51 -37.32 -21.07
CA PRO A 415 6.53 -38.15 -21.76
C PRO A 415 7.12 -38.69 -23.06
N GLN A 416 6.83 -39.96 -23.34
CA GLN A 416 7.14 -40.62 -24.60
C GLN A 416 5.84 -40.78 -25.39
N LEU A 417 5.71 -40.02 -26.48
CA LEU A 417 4.47 -39.91 -27.25
C LEU A 417 4.73 -40.24 -28.72
N ARG A 418 3.71 -40.70 -29.42
CA ARG A 418 3.72 -40.97 -30.88
C ARG A 418 2.99 -39.85 -31.61
N LEU A 419 3.20 -39.73 -32.92
CA LEU A 419 2.62 -38.64 -33.72
C LEU A 419 1.08 -38.65 -33.78
N HIS A 420 0.45 -39.79 -33.53
CA HIS A 420 -1.00 -39.93 -33.47
C HIS A 420 -1.58 -39.65 -32.07
N ASP A 421 -0.75 -39.46 -31.06
CA ASP A 421 -1.19 -39.14 -29.71
C ASP A 421 -1.61 -37.67 -29.58
N SER A 422 -2.36 -37.36 -28.54
CA SER A 422 -2.65 -35.98 -28.12
C SER A 422 -1.77 -35.58 -26.96
N LEU A 423 -1.19 -34.38 -27.04
CA LEU A 423 -0.47 -33.75 -25.95
C LEU A 423 -1.43 -32.83 -25.18
N PHE A 424 -1.57 -33.09 -23.88
CA PHE A 424 -2.34 -32.26 -22.97
C PHE A 424 -1.38 -31.47 -22.09
N PHE A 425 -1.51 -30.15 -22.07
CA PHE A 425 -0.68 -29.30 -21.22
C PHE A 425 -1.51 -28.21 -20.57
N GLY A 426 -1.11 -27.82 -19.37
CA GLY A 426 -1.78 -26.81 -18.57
C GLY A 426 -0.79 -25.81 -18.01
N VAL A 427 -1.20 -24.55 -18.00
CA VAL A 427 -0.55 -23.50 -17.22
C VAL A 427 -1.28 -23.46 -15.88
N GLU A 428 -0.63 -23.94 -14.83
CA GLU A 428 -1.20 -24.09 -13.49
C GLU A 428 -0.57 -23.10 -12.52
N PRO A 429 -1.36 -22.35 -11.73
CA PRO A 429 -0.81 -21.58 -10.62
C PRO A 429 -0.44 -22.52 -9.46
N ARG A 430 0.65 -22.24 -8.74
CA ARG A 430 0.94 -23.00 -7.49
C ARG A 430 -0.09 -22.72 -6.39
N GLU A 431 -0.75 -21.57 -6.41
CA GLU A 431 -1.79 -21.20 -5.45
C GLU A 431 -2.99 -20.57 -6.15
N LYS A 432 -4.21 -20.98 -5.77
CA LYS A 432 -5.46 -20.45 -6.33
C LYS A 432 -5.95 -19.28 -5.48
N VAL A 433 -6.30 -18.18 -6.14
CA VAL A 433 -6.79 -16.94 -5.50
C VAL A 433 -8.10 -16.54 -6.18
N GLU A 434 -9.17 -16.37 -5.40
CA GLU A 434 -10.44 -15.88 -5.93
C GLU A 434 -10.34 -14.41 -6.34
N GLY A 435 -10.94 -14.04 -7.47
CA GLY A 435 -10.90 -12.68 -8.03
C GLY A 435 -9.71 -12.39 -8.95
N LEU A 436 -8.80 -13.34 -9.15
CA LEU A 436 -7.76 -13.25 -10.18
C LEU A 436 -8.08 -14.14 -11.38
N SER A 437 -7.61 -13.73 -12.56
CA SER A 437 -7.69 -14.48 -13.82
C SER A 437 -6.34 -14.46 -14.53
N ALA A 438 -6.08 -15.43 -15.41
CA ALA A 438 -4.85 -15.45 -16.20
C ALA A 438 -5.15 -15.49 -17.70
N LEU A 439 -4.24 -14.94 -18.50
CA LEU A 439 -4.21 -15.00 -19.96
C LEU A 439 -2.87 -15.61 -20.40
N VAL A 440 -2.91 -16.64 -21.24
CA VAL A 440 -1.70 -17.15 -21.89
C VAL A 440 -1.44 -16.31 -23.12
N GLU A 441 -0.48 -15.39 -23.03
CA GLU A 441 -0.15 -14.48 -24.12
C GLU A 441 0.50 -15.20 -25.30
N SER A 442 1.39 -16.15 -25.04
CA SER A 442 1.97 -16.95 -26.11
C SER A 442 2.39 -18.33 -25.60
N CYS A 443 2.29 -19.33 -26.47
CA CYS A 443 2.93 -20.62 -26.29
C CYS A 443 3.57 -21.04 -27.61
N PHE A 444 4.83 -21.44 -27.58
CA PHE A 444 5.57 -21.89 -28.75
C PHE A 444 6.42 -23.12 -28.44
N ALA A 445 6.80 -23.85 -29.47
CA ALA A 445 7.65 -25.02 -29.35
C ALA A 445 9.01 -24.79 -30.01
N THR A 446 10.04 -25.46 -29.49
CA THR A 446 11.40 -25.47 -30.02
C THR A 446 11.96 -26.90 -30.02
N PRO A 447 12.94 -27.22 -30.89
CA PRO A 447 13.60 -28.53 -30.90
C PRO A 447 14.62 -28.71 -29.77
N SER A 448 14.94 -27.66 -29.01
CA SER A 448 15.82 -27.73 -27.83
C SER A 448 15.25 -26.97 -26.63
N ALA A 449 15.83 -27.16 -25.45
CA ALA A 449 15.42 -26.48 -24.22
C ALA A 449 15.55 -24.93 -24.25
N LYS A 450 16.25 -24.37 -25.24
CA LYS A 450 16.49 -22.93 -25.36
C LYS A 450 15.30 -22.21 -26.02
N ALA A 451 14.69 -21.27 -25.28
CA ALA A 451 13.53 -20.49 -25.72
C ALA A 451 13.87 -19.33 -26.69
N ASP A 452 15.14 -18.93 -26.74
CA ASP A 452 15.72 -17.86 -27.56
C ASP A 452 16.12 -18.32 -28.98
N GLN A 453 15.86 -19.59 -29.34
CA GLN A 453 16.18 -20.08 -30.68
C GLN A 453 15.34 -19.42 -31.78
N ALA A 454 15.96 -19.22 -32.95
CA ALA A 454 15.30 -18.64 -34.13
C ALA A 454 14.12 -19.48 -34.64
N LEU A 455 14.16 -20.81 -34.47
CA LEU A 455 13.09 -21.71 -34.91
C LEU A 455 12.05 -21.88 -33.78
N LYS A 456 10.92 -21.17 -33.89
CA LYS A 456 9.79 -21.25 -32.96
C LYS A 456 8.52 -21.64 -33.70
N TYR A 457 7.80 -22.64 -33.20
CA TYR A 457 6.48 -23.02 -33.71
C TYR A 457 5.41 -22.53 -32.73
N TYR A 458 4.68 -21.47 -33.08
CA TYR A 458 3.69 -20.85 -32.20
C TYR A 458 2.37 -21.63 -32.21
N LEU A 459 1.96 -22.11 -31.03
CA LEU A 459 0.65 -22.69 -30.76
C LEU A 459 -0.36 -21.60 -30.38
N ILE A 460 0.10 -20.63 -29.60
CA ILE A 460 -0.65 -19.47 -29.12
C ILE A 460 0.22 -18.23 -29.32
N LYS A 461 -0.38 -17.15 -29.85
CA LYS A 461 0.30 -15.87 -30.07
C LYS A 461 -0.68 -14.72 -29.80
N ASP A 462 -0.24 -13.73 -29.04
CA ASP A 462 -1.00 -12.54 -28.64
C ASP A 462 -2.36 -12.87 -27.99
N GLY A 463 -2.40 -13.94 -27.19
CA GLY A 463 -3.61 -14.44 -26.53
C GLY A 463 -4.56 -15.23 -27.43
N CYS A 464 -4.21 -15.42 -28.71
CA CYS A 464 -5.00 -16.16 -29.69
C CYS A 464 -4.38 -17.51 -30.03
N ILE A 465 -5.23 -18.51 -30.29
CA ILE A 465 -4.78 -19.78 -30.86
C ILE A 465 -4.25 -19.51 -32.27
N SER A 466 -2.97 -19.84 -32.50
CA SER A 466 -2.30 -19.65 -33.79
C SER A 466 -2.35 -20.91 -34.66
N ASP A 467 -2.46 -22.09 -34.05
CA ASP A 467 -2.61 -23.37 -34.72
C ASP A 467 -4.05 -23.87 -34.51
N GLU A 468 -4.84 -23.97 -35.59
CA GLU A 468 -6.26 -24.36 -35.55
C GLU A 468 -6.49 -25.76 -34.94
N MET A 469 -5.45 -26.59 -34.83
CA MET A 469 -5.53 -27.90 -34.18
C MET A 469 -5.46 -27.82 -32.65
N VAL A 470 -5.07 -26.69 -32.08
CA VAL A 470 -5.03 -26.48 -30.64
C VAL A 470 -6.45 -26.26 -30.11
N ARG A 471 -6.82 -27.01 -29.07
CA ARG A 471 -8.10 -26.84 -28.37
C ARG A 471 -7.86 -26.36 -26.96
N GLN A 472 -8.52 -25.27 -26.58
CA GLN A 472 -8.52 -24.77 -25.21
C GLN A 472 -9.69 -25.35 -24.42
N TYR A 473 -9.42 -25.88 -23.23
CA TYR A 473 -10.41 -26.36 -22.29
C TYR A 473 -10.63 -25.33 -21.19
N SER A 474 -11.88 -25.21 -20.73
CA SER A 474 -12.21 -24.35 -19.60
C SER A 474 -11.86 -25.08 -18.30
N ALA A 475 -10.90 -24.55 -17.54
CA ALA A 475 -10.61 -25.02 -16.20
C ALA A 475 -11.75 -24.62 -15.24
N LYS A 476 -11.78 -25.26 -14.06
CA LYS A 476 -12.77 -24.96 -13.01
C LYS A 476 -12.57 -23.57 -12.36
N ASP A 477 -11.38 -23.00 -12.52
CA ASP A 477 -10.99 -21.68 -12.01
C ASP A 477 -10.48 -20.79 -13.15
N GLN A 478 -10.46 -19.47 -12.93
CA GLN A 478 -10.10 -18.49 -13.96
C GLN A 478 -8.58 -18.33 -14.18
N LEU A 479 -7.76 -18.96 -13.33
CA LEU A 479 -6.29 -18.87 -13.35
C LEU A 479 -5.65 -20.01 -14.14
N SER A 480 -6.13 -21.23 -14.00
CA SER A 480 -5.65 -22.38 -14.78
C SER A 480 -6.11 -22.29 -16.24
N LYS A 481 -5.21 -22.59 -17.17
CA LYS A 481 -5.53 -22.68 -18.61
C LYS A 481 -5.05 -24.00 -19.18
N HIS A 482 -5.97 -24.75 -19.78
CA HIS A 482 -5.75 -26.10 -20.27
C HIS A 482 -5.83 -26.15 -21.79
N TYR A 483 -4.89 -26.87 -22.41
CA TYR A 483 -4.79 -26.99 -23.85
C TYR A 483 -4.53 -28.43 -24.28
N GLN A 484 -5.00 -28.75 -25.48
CA GLN A 484 -4.70 -29.99 -26.20
C GLN A 484 -4.17 -29.64 -27.58
N VAL A 485 -3.12 -30.34 -28.01
CA VAL A 485 -2.60 -30.26 -29.37
C VAL A 485 -2.20 -31.68 -29.85
N PRO A 486 -2.42 -32.05 -31.12
CA PRO A 486 -1.84 -33.26 -31.67
C PRO A 486 -0.32 -33.25 -31.54
N VAL A 487 0.29 -34.38 -31.22
CA VAL A 487 1.75 -34.47 -31.07
C VAL A 487 2.43 -34.21 -32.43
N PHE A 488 3.43 -33.34 -32.43
CA PHE A 488 4.20 -32.98 -33.62
C PHE A 488 5.70 -33.13 -33.39
N LYS A 489 6.48 -33.13 -34.47
CA LYS A 489 7.94 -33.14 -34.45
C LYS A 489 8.52 -32.13 -35.44
N PHE A 490 9.68 -31.55 -35.14
CA PHE A 490 10.39 -30.71 -36.08
C PHE A 490 11.03 -31.54 -37.20
N VAL A 491 11.06 -31.00 -38.42
CA VAL A 491 11.69 -31.65 -39.56
C VAL A 491 13.21 -31.69 -39.35
N GLY A 492 13.82 -32.87 -39.48
CA GLY A 492 15.26 -33.08 -39.27
C GLY A 492 15.53 -34.45 -38.64
N LYS A 493 16.64 -35.11 -39.02
CA LYS A 493 16.97 -36.48 -38.59
C LYS A 493 17.22 -36.60 -37.08
N ASP A 494 17.61 -35.50 -36.44
CA ASP A 494 18.03 -35.45 -35.04
C ASP A 494 16.98 -34.81 -34.10
N ASN A 495 15.87 -34.31 -34.65
CA ASN A 495 14.83 -33.59 -33.89
C ASN A 495 13.80 -34.55 -33.28
N LYS A 496 14.25 -35.41 -32.35
CA LYS A 496 13.39 -36.39 -31.64
C LYS A 496 12.73 -35.84 -30.38
N GLU A 497 13.10 -34.64 -29.96
CA GLU A 497 12.60 -33.99 -28.76
C GLU A 497 11.92 -32.66 -29.11
N VAL A 498 10.87 -32.34 -28.36
CA VAL A 498 10.15 -31.07 -28.46
C VAL A 498 10.06 -30.45 -27.06
N PHE A 499 10.28 -29.15 -26.99
CA PHE A 499 10.14 -28.34 -25.80
C PHE A 499 9.05 -27.31 -26.03
N LEU A 500 8.16 -27.14 -25.05
CA LEU A 500 7.11 -26.15 -25.04
C LEU A 500 7.50 -24.98 -24.16
N HIS A 501 7.10 -23.79 -24.57
CA HIS A 501 7.48 -22.52 -23.98
C HIS A 501 6.25 -21.65 -23.88
N CYS A 502 5.89 -21.14 -22.71
CA CYS A 502 4.71 -20.28 -22.55
C CYS A 502 5.00 -18.98 -21.80
N ARG A 503 4.23 -17.94 -22.15
CA ARG A 503 4.18 -16.63 -21.50
C ARG A 503 2.77 -16.37 -20.98
N VAL A 504 2.66 -15.88 -19.75
CA VAL A 504 1.40 -15.80 -19.00
C VAL A 504 1.28 -14.42 -18.36
N LEU A 505 0.10 -13.82 -18.48
CA LEU A 505 -0.30 -12.57 -17.86
C LEU A 505 -1.36 -12.85 -16.79
N VAL A 506 -1.26 -12.22 -15.61
CA VAL A 506 -2.27 -12.32 -14.54
C VAL A 506 -3.05 -11.01 -14.45
N CYS A 507 -4.37 -11.08 -14.34
CA CYS A 507 -5.26 -9.93 -14.24
C CYS A 507 -6.17 -10.00 -13.00
N GLY A 508 -6.56 -8.83 -12.48
CA GLY A 508 -7.57 -8.69 -11.43
C GLY A 508 -9.01 -8.69 -11.95
N ALA A 509 -9.98 -8.69 -11.02
CA ALA A 509 -11.40 -8.63 -11.34
C ALA A 509 -11.76 -7.34 -12.10
N GLY A 510 -12.31 -7.47 -13.31
CA GLY A 510 -12.73 -6.34 -14.15
C GLY A 510 -11.68 -5.86 -15.16
N ASP A 511 -10.49 -6.48 -15.21
CA ASP A 511 -9.49 -6.14 -16.21
C ASP A 511 -9.93 -6.56 -17.63
N SER A 512 -9.95 -5.58 -18.54
CA SER A 512 -10.35 -5.76 -19.94
C SER A 512 -9.43 -6.72 -20.71
N ARG A 513 -8.15 -6.87 -20.33
CA ARG A 513 -7.19 -7.68 -21.11
C ARG A 513 -7.43 -9.18 -20.97
N CYS A 514 -7.72 -9.67 -19.77
CA CYS A 514 -8.07 -11.08 -19.58
C CYS A 514 -9.51 -11.42 -20.02
N SER A 515 -10.38 -10.40 -20.17
CA SER A 515 -11.78 -10.57 -20.57
C SER A 515 -12.06 -10.35 -22.06
N GLN A 516 -11.21 -9.60 -22.79
CA GLN A 516 -11.42 -9.30 -24.22
C GLN A 516 -11.11 -10.47 -25.16
N GLY A 517 -10.39 -11.50 -24.72
CA GLY A 517 -9.99 -12.61 -25.59
C GLY A 517 -9.23 -12.13 -26.84
N CYS A 518 -9.29 -12.94 -27.90
CA CYS A 518 -8.48 -12.73 -29.11
C CYS A 518 -8.80 -11.42 -29.85
N ARG A 519 -7.83 -10.49 -29.93
CA ARG A 519 -7.92 -9.29 -30.78
C ARG A 519 -7.67 -9.65 -32.25
N GLY A 520 -8.70 -10.20 -32.90
CA GLY A 520 -8.71 -10.39 -34.34
C GLY A 520 -8.77 -9.06 -35.10
N ARG A 521 -7.71 -8.79 -35.90
CA ARG A 521 -7.52 -7.71 -36.91
C ARG A 521 -6.92 -6.38 -36.40
N LEU A 522 -5.60 -6.29 -36.57
CA LEU A 522 -4.87 -5.05 -36.81
C LEU A 522 -5.48 -4.32 -38.03
N ARG A 523 -6.08 -3.15 -37.79
CA ARG A 523 -6.15 -2.11 -38.81
C ARG A 523 -4.76 -1.47 -38.86
N ARG A 524 -4.07 -1.64 -39.99
CA ARG A 524 -2.77 -1.00 -40.28
C ARG A 524 -2.89 0.50 -40.03
N GLU A 525 -2.08 1.01 -39.11
CA GLU A 525 -1.08 2.08 -39.30
C GLU A 525 -0.73 2.68 -37.94
N LEU A 526 0.47 2.37 -37.45
CA LEU A 526 1.56 3.34 -37.27
C LEU A 526 2.81 2.53 -36.97
N TRP A 527 3.74 2.58 -37.93
CA TRP A 527 5.04 1.95 -37.90
C TRP A 527 5.82 2.44 -36.67
N ARG A 528 5.87 1.62 -35.61
CA ARG A 528 6.99 1.66 -34.66
C ARG A 528 8.08 0.81 -35.27
N THR A 529 9.17 1.49 -35.59
CA THR A 529 10.40 0.99 -36.19
C THR A 529 10.94 -0.22 -35.42
N GLU A 530 11.34 -1.25 -36.17
CA GLU A 530 11.93 -2.52 -35.71
C GLU A 530 13.33 -2.37 -35.08
N GLU A 531 13.70 -1.18 -34.59
CA GLU A 531 15.03 -0.88 -34.01
C GLU A 531 14.99 -0.56 -32.50
N GLU A 532 13.82 -0.51 -31.86
CA GLU A 532 13.71 -0.36 -30.39
C GLU A 532 13.40 -1.69 -29.67
N GLN A 533 13.45 -2.81 -30.40
CA GLN A 533 13.11 -4.14 -29.92
C GLN A 533 14.34 -5.02 -29.59
N GLU A 534 15.50 -4.41 -29.35
CA GLU A 534 16.74 -5.10 -28.95
C GLU A 534 17.24 -4.76 -27.53
N ASP A 535 16.52 -3.96 -26.73
CA ASP A 535 17.00 -3.55 -25.37
C ASP A 535 16.11 -4.03 -24.20
N TRP A 536 15.33 -5.10 -24.39
CA TRP A 536 14.50 -5.70 -23.31
C TRP A 536 14.52 -7.23 -23.29
N ASP A 537 15.55 -7.87 -23.86
CA ASP A 537 15.65 -9.33 -23.93
C ASP A 537 16.32 -9.94 -22.69
N GLN A 538 15.64 -9.89 -21.53
CA GLN A 538 15.82 -10.87 -20.45
C GLN A 538 14.51 -11.47 -19.89
N HIS A 539 13.43 -11.41 -20.68
CA HIS A 539 12.19 -12.20 -20.68
C HIS A 539 12.20 -13.70 -20.26
N HIS A 540 12.10 -14.13 -18.99
CA HIS A 540 12.11 -15.58 -18.66
C HIS A 540 10.84 -16.33 -19.11
N VAL A 541 11.04 -17.50 -19.73
CA VAL A 541 10.03 -18.31 -20.42
C VAL A 541 9.80 -19.64 -19.70
N LEU A 542 8.53 -19.99 -19.42
CA LEU A 542 8.16 -21.28 -18.81
C LEU A 542 8.42 -22.41 -19.82
N SER A 543 9.40 -23.26 -19.54
CA SER A 543 9.82 -24.35 -20.44
C SER A 543 9.36 -25.72 -19.93
N GLY A 544 8.65 -26.49 -20.76
CA GLY A 544 8.19 -27.85 -20.48
C GLY A 544 8.70 -28.83 -21.54
N GLY A 545 9.40 -29.88 -21.14
CA GLY A 545 10.02 -30.84 -22.06
C GLY A 545 11.07 -31.67 -21.32
N PRO A 546 11.91 -32.49 -21.96
CA PRO A 546 11.75 -32.93 -23.34
C PRO A 546 10.51 -33.79 -23.48
N ILE A 547 9.71 -33.53 -24.51
CA ILE A 547 8.70 -34.47 -24.98
C ILE A 547 9.39 -35.35 -26.02
N ARG A 548 9.52 -36.64 -25.73
CA ARG A 548 10.23 -37.59 -26.60
C ARG A 548 9.27 -38.19 -27.60
N ILE A 549 9.53 -37.96 -28.89
CA ILE A 549 8.72 -38.50 -29.96
C ILE A 549 9.27 -39.87 -30.36
N LEU A 550 8.48 -40.91 -30.09
CA LEU A 550 8.82 -42.26 -30.53
C LEU A 550 8.70 -42.35 -32.06
N PRO A 551 9.62 -43.08 -32.72
CA PRO A 551 9.43 -43.43 -34.13
C PRO A 551 8.15 -44.28 -34.27
N ASP A 552 7.39 -44.04 -35.34
CA ASP A 552 6.19 -44.83 -35.66
C ASP A 552 6.50 -46.32 -35.85
#